data_AF-A0A956IVT1-F1
#
_entry.id   AF-A0A956IVT1-F1
#
_cell.length_a   1.000
_cell.length_b   1.000
_cell.length_c   1.000
_cell.angle_alpha   90.00
_cell.angle_beta   90.00
_cell.angle_gamma   90.00
#
_symmetry.space_group_name_H-M   'P 1'
#
loop_
_entity.id
_entity.type
_entity.pdbx_description
1 polymer ?
#
loop_
_entity_poly.entity_id
_entity_poly.type
_entity_poly.pdbx_seq_one_letter_code
_entity_poly.pdbx_strand_id
1 'polypeptide(L)'
;MLGLAAAAFSAFSFLSEDRIPNEDAIALAPSVGWAMVFCAVCVFVMFIVQSERWRRLWLTMEDPRPIAFFRIVFAFLVICNINDLWEYFEMLFTDEGIFFTDVAQQVFAANQFAGYGDGIGDDPRGFFDIHAILLNLKGHKYSLLFLWDTPQAFWIQWGLFHVITILFMVGWRTRLMGLLSFLLMNSFFLRNQLFWEGTELVYRVFFIYLVAARSGHAYSVDNWLRTRKLRKQGLLSERDGPGGGAGVAPSDAHPKGLQAVYRLIPAWPRWLAVLNLGALYCYTGVVKNGAVWAKGDALYYALNMDHFYRFYPQELSAGVGTSMFRLATWITHWWEALFPVLVFGVIARWAMRERLAPLTGWRLWVVRACWLFLGIGAMTTALIAMPVHYVPGMAFQLSTAEFEIAFAAAWLVLISAIGVLWWRLGHRPRSVTIKGHKFTLDREWFCRWFLGRRTWLTLGAMFHGNL
;
A
#
# COMPACT_ATOMS: atom_id res chain seq x y z
N MET A 1 -0.21 -11.25 -5.71
CA MET A 1 0.60 -10.45 -6.67
C MET A 1 1.94 -9.99 -6.09
N LEU A 2 2.04 -9.63 -4.80
CA LEU A 2 3.35 -9.35 -4.16
C LEU A 2 4.26 -10.59 -4.03
N GLY A 3 3.70 -11.79 -3.79
CA GLY A 3 4.49 -13.03 -3.71
C GLY A 3 4.98 -13.60 -5.05
N LEU A 4 4.32 -13.24 -6.16
CA LEU A 4 4.75 -13.67 -7.50
C LEU A 4 5.78 -12.72 -8.11
N ALA A 5 5.76 -11.44 -7.74
CA ALA A 5 6.84 -10.51 -8.06
C ALA A 5 8.13 -10.88 -7.33
N ALA A 6 8.05 -11.32 -6.07
CA ALA A 6 9.21 -11.86 -5.35
C ALA A 6 9.75 -13.14 -6.02
N ALA A 7 8.87 -14.07 -6.43
CA ALA A 7 9.26 -15.27 -7.16
C ALA A 7 9.88 -14.97 -8.52
N ALA A 8 9.36 -13.97 -9.26
CA ALA A 8 9.89 -13.51 -10.52
C ALA A 8 11.24 -12.78 -10.36
N PHE A 9 11.41 -11.99 -9.30
CA PHE A 9 12.70 -11.34 -9.01
C PHE A 9 13.76 -12.37 -8.61
N SER A 10 13.39 -13.42 -7.86
CA SER A 10 14.28 -14.56 -7.62
C SER A 10 14.54 -15.39 -8.88
N ALA A 11 13.59 -15.54 -9.80
CA ALA A 11 13.80 -16.23 -11.08
C ALA A 11 14.75 -15.46 -12.02
N PHE A 12 14.70 -14.12 -12.02
CA PHE A 12 15.65 -13.28 -12.75
C PHE A 12 17.02 -13.17 -12.07
N SER A 13 17.10 -13.40 -10.75
CA SER A 13 18.40 -13.49 -10.05
C SER A 13 19.23 -14.71 -10.45
N PHE A 14 18.60 -15.75 -11.02
CA PHE A 14 19.31 -16.91 -11.58
C PHE A 14 19.89 -16.68 -12.99
N LEU A 15 19.53 -15.56 -13.65
CA LEU A 15 19.92 -15.28 -15.05
C LEU A 15 20.90 -14.10 -15.20
N SER A 16 21.27 -13.43 -14.12
CA SER A 16 22.34 -12.43 -14.16
C SER A 16 23.68 -13.08 -13.79
N GLU A 17 24.48 -13.39 -14.80
CA GLU A 17 25.85 -13.95 -14.64
C GLU A 17 26.82 -13.02 -13.88
N ASP A 18 26.44 -11.78 -13.55
CA ASP A 18 27.35 -10.78 -12.95
C ASP A 18 27.07 -10.37 -11.49
N ARG A 19 26.40 -11.22 -10.71
CA ARG A 19 26.51 -11.17 -9.24
C ARG A 19 26.95 -12.53 -8.75
N ILE A 20 28.25 -12.70 -8.51
CA ILE A 20 28.76 -13.82 -7.73
C ILE A 20 27.94 -13.83 -6.43
N PRO A 21 27.13 -14.87 -6.19
CA PRO A 21 26.35 -14.94 -4.99
C PRO A 21 27.31 -14.91 -3.80
N ASN A 22 26.96 -14.16 -2.75
CA ASN A 22 27.74 -14.23 -1.52
C ASN A 22 27.55 -15.63 -0.94
N GLU A 23 28.51 -16.52 -1.18
CA GLU A 23 28.46 -17.93 -0.77
C GLU A 23 28.29 -18.08 0.75
N ASP A 24 28.88 -17.16 1.53
CA ASP A 24 28.69 -17.13 2.99
C ASP A 24 27.23 -16.80 3.34
N ALA A 25 26.61 -15.88 2.61
CA ALA A 25 25.19 -15.55 2.80
C ALA A 25 24.28 -16.73 2.41
N ILE A 26 24.62 -17.47 1.35
CA ILE A 26 23.90 -18.69 0.95
C ILE A 26 24.03 -19.76 2.04
N ALA A 27 25.23 -19.95 2.58
CA ALA A 27 25.48 -20.93 3.65
C ALA A 27 24.66 -20.63 4.93
N LEU A 28 24.41 -19.35 5.22
CA LEU A 28 23.58 -18.91 6.35
C LEU A 28 22.07 -18.95 6.07
N ALA A 29 21.65 -19.00 4.80
CA ALA A 29 20.26 -18.91 4.41
C ALA A 29 19.34 -19.98 5.05
N PRO A 30 19.75 -21.26 5.22
CA PRO A 30 18.92 -22.24 5.92
C PRO A 30 18.63 -21.86 7.37
N SER A 31 19.64 -21.39 8.10
CA SER A 31 19.53 -20.97 9.51
C SER A 31 18.63 -19.74 9.66
N VAL A 32 18.82 -18.74 8.80
CA VAL A 32 17.94 -17.57 8.71
C VAL A 32 16.50 -17.98 8.38
N GLY A 33 16.33 -18.89 7.41
CA GLY A 33 15.04 -19.43 7.00
C GLY A 33 14.29 -20.10 8.15
N TRP A 34 14.94 -20.97 8.92
CA TRP A 34 14.32 -21.61 10.08
C TRP A 34 13.94 -20.62 11.19
N ALA A 35 14.79 -19.63 11.46
CA ALA A 35 14.47 -18.56 12.42
C ALA A 35 13.25 -17.73 11.95
N MET A 36 13.16 -17.43 10.65
CA MET A 36 12.01 -16.73 10.06
C MET A 36 10.73 -17.58 10.10
N VAL A 37 10.82 -18.89 9.85
CA VAL A 37 9.68 -19.83 9.98
C VAL A 37 9.20 -19.86 11.43
N PHE A 38 10.11 -19.91 12.40
CA PHE A 38 9.75 -19.85 13.83
C PHE A 38 9.02 -18.54 14.18
N CYS A 39 9.51 -17.40 13.70
CA CYS A 39 8.83 -16.11 13.83
C CYS A 39 7.42 -16.13 13.19
N ALA A 40 7.28 -16.70 11.99
CA ALA A 40 6.01 -16.84 11.30
C ALA A 40 5.03 -17.72 12.10
N VAL A 41 5.49 -18.85 12.65
CA VAL A 41 4.68 -19.74 13.52
C VAL A 41 4.18 -18.97 14.75
N CYS A 42 5.04 -18.18 15.42
CA CYS A 42 4.62 -17.33 16.54
C CYS A 42 3.50 -16.36 16.13
N VAL A 43 3.62 -15.74 14.96
CA VAL A 43 2.59 -14.85 14.40
C VAL A 43 1.30 -15.60 14.10
N PHE A 44 1.35 -16.78 13.47
CA PHE A 44 0.17 -17.61 13.20
C PHE A 44 -0.54 -18.06 14.47
N VAL A 45 0.21 -18.50 15.48
CA VAL A 45 -0.36 -18.86 16.79
C VAL A 45 -1.07 -17.65 17.42
N MET A 46 -0.48 -16.45 17.34
CA MET A 46 -1.16 -15.23 17.80
C MET A 46 -2.46 -14.94 17.04
N PHE A 47 -2.49 -15.19 15.73
CA PHE A 47 -3.72 -15.05 14.93
C PHE A 47 -4.79 -16.08 15.34
N ILE A 48 -4.41 -17.34 15.56
CA ILE A 48 -5.32 -18.42 15.96
C ILE A 48 -5.93 -18.14 17.34
N VAL A 49 -5.08 -17.85 18.33
CA VAL A 49 -5.51 -17.61 19.72
C VAL A 49 -6.40 -16.37 19.85
N GLN A 50 -6.24 -15.39 18.94
CA GLN A 50 -7.01 -14.15 18.92
C GLN A 50 -7.99 -14.08 17.73
N SER A 51 -8.38 -15.20 17.14
CA SER A 51 -9.19 -15.27 15.92
C SER A 51 -10.45 -14.41 15.96
N GLU A 52 -11.14 -14.38 17.10
CA GLU A 52 -12.33 -13.53 17.33
C GLU A 52 -12.03 -12.03 17.16
N ARG A 53 -10.89 -11.56 17.69
CA ARG A 53 -10.49 -10.15 17.58
C ARG A 53 -10.16 -9.80 16.14
N TRP A 54 -9.48 -10.69 15.43
CA TRP A 54 -9.18 -10.52 14.00
C TRP A 54 -10.43 -10.55 13.14
N ARG A 55 -11.36 -11.46 13.42
CA ARG A 55 -12.66 -11.51 12.74
C ARG A 55 -13.40 -10.19 12.88
N ARG A 56 -13.44 -9.61 14.09
CA ARG A 56 -14.04 -8.29 14.32
C ARG A 56 -13.31 -7.20 13.54
N LEU A 57 -11.98 -7.14 13.59
CA LEU A 57 -11.18 -6.15 12.85
C LEU A 57 -11.52 -6.14 11.35
N TRP A 58 -11.58 -7.32 10.74
CA TRP A 58 -11.78 -7.49 9.30
C TRP A 58 -13.23 -7.29 8.87
N LEU A 59 -14.19 -7.79 9.66
CA LEU A 59 -15.60 -7.89 9.24
C LEU A 59 -16.51 -6.81 9.87
N THR A 60 -15.97 -5.89 10.68
CA THR A 60 -16.73 -4.73 11.14
C THR A 60 -17.21 -3.88 9.98
N MET A 61 -18.40 -3.31 10.16
CA MET A 61 -19.00 -2.35 9.24
C MET A 61 -18.60 -0.95 9.68
N GLU A 62 -18.20 -0.10 8.73
CA GLU A 62 -17.70 1.25 9.00
C GLU A 62 -18.38 2.31 8.15
N ASP A 63 -18.14 3.56 8.53
CA ASP A 63 -18.63 4.74 7.84
C ASP A 63 -18.06 4.80 6.40
N PRO A 64 -18.91 4.89 5.36
CA PRO A 64 -18.46 4.97 3.97
C PRO A 64 -17.81 6.29 3.56
N ARG A 65 -18.00 7.38 4.33
CA ARG A 65 -17.57 8.73 3.93
C ARG A 65 -16.07 8.84 3.62
N PRO A 66 -15.14 8.30 4.44
CA PRO A 66 -13.71 8.38 4.14
C PRO A 66 -13.33 7.66 2.83
N ILE A 67 -13.90 6.49 2.58
CA ILE A 67 -13.65 5.72 1.34
C ILE A 67 -14.27 6.41 0.13
N ALA A 68 -15.44 7.02 0.27
CA ALA A 68 -16.06 7.80 -0.79
C ALA A 68 -15.25 9.05 -1.15
N PHE A 69 -14.73 9.76 -0.15
CA PHE A 69 -13.83 10.88 -0.39
C PHE A 69 -12.53 10.42 -1.04
N PHE A 70 -11.95 9.32 -0.54
CA PHE A 70 -10.76 8.72 -1.14
C PHE A 70 -11.00 8.34 -2.60
N ARG A 71 -12.16 7.77 -2.96
CA ARG A 71 -12.54 7.49 -4.36
C ARG A 71 -12.47 8.73 -5.24
N ILE A 72 -13.00 9.87 -4.77
CA ILE A 72 -13.03 11.12 -5.55
C ILE A 72 -11.60 11.60 -5.82
N VAL A 73 -10.79 11.72 -4.76
CA VAL A 73 -9.40 12.18 -4.87
C VAL A 73 -8.57 11.21 -5.71
N PHE A 74 -8.72 9.91 -5.48
CA PHE A 74 -8.02 8.86 -6.22
C PHE A 74 -8.35 8.89 -7.71
N ALA A 75 -9.64 8.98 -8.08
CA ALA A 75 -10.03 9.03 -9.48
C ALA A 75 -9.51 10.30 -10.19
N PHE A 76 -9.48 11.44 -9.50
CA PHE A 76 -8.84 12.65 -9.99
C PHE A 76 -7.34 12.44 -10.23
N LEU A 77 -6.62 11.89 -9.24
CA LEU A 77 -5.18 11.63 -9.37
C LEU A 77 -4.84 10.62 -10.46
N VAL A 78 -5.71 9.63 -10.70
CA VAL A 78 -5.58 8.67 -11.81
C VAL A 78 -5.68 9.38 -13.16
N ILE A 79 -6.61 10.34 -13.30
CA ILE A 79 -6.71 11.16 -14.52
C ILE A 79 -5.44 12.00 -14.71
N CYS A 80 -5.00 12.68 -13.64
CA CYS A 80 -3.77 13.47 -13.67
C CYS A 80 -2.55 12.62 -14.04
N ASN A 81 -2.41 11.42 -13.47
CA ASN A 81 -1.27 10.54 -13.73
C ASN A 81 -1.16 10.12 -15.19
N ILE A 82 -2.28 9.81 -15.86
CA ILE A 82 -2.23 9.54 -17.30
C ILE A 82 -1.91 10.82 -18.07
N ASN A 83 -2.52 11.95 -17.72
CA ASN A 83 -2.29 13.22 -18.44
C ASN A 83 -0.91 13.83 -18.21
N ASP A 84 -0.18 13.41 -17.18
CA ASP A 84 1.21 13.79 -16.95
C ASP A 84 2.11 13.39 -18.14
N LEU A 85 1.71 12.35 -18.89
CA LEU A 85 2.42 11.82 -20.05
C LEU A 85 1.99 12.46 -21.38
N TRP A 86 1.24 13.57 -21.36
CA TRP A 86 0.60 14.12 -22.57
C TRP A 86 1.58 14.41 -23.71
N GLU A 87 2.79 14.89 -23.40
CA GLU A 87 3.85 15.15 -24.40
C GLU A 87 4.39 13.87 -25.03
N TYR A 88 4.19 12.73 -24.36
CA TYR A 88 4.74 11.44 -24.74
C TYR A 88 3.68 10.45 -25.22
N PHE A 89 2.43 10.86 -25.40
CA PHE A 89 1.33 9.96 -25.73
C PHE A 89 1.55 9.20 -27.04
N GLU A 90 1.87 9.90 -28.12
CA GLU A 90 2.15 9.27 -29.41
C GLU A 90 3.41 8.41 -29.31
N MET A 91 4.49 8.95 -28.74
CA MET A 91 5.74 8.21 -28.56
C MET A 91 5.56 6.90 -27.77
N LEU A 92 4.72 6.88 -26.72
CA LEU A 92 4.62 5.74 -25.81
C LEU A 92 3.51 4.75 -26.19
N PHE A 93 2.37 5.22 -26.69
CA PHE A 93 1.14 4.42 -26.72
C PHE A 93 0.59 4.14 -28.11
N THR A 94 1.21 4.67 -29.17
CA THR A 94 0.77 4.43 -30.54
C THR A 94 1.76 3.57 -31.31
N ASP A 95 1.30 3.03 -32.44
CA ASP A 95 2.11 2.36 -33.45
C ASP A 95 3.04 3.30 -34.23
N GLU A 96 2.91 4.63 -34.09
CA GLU A 96 3.83 5.62 -34.68
C GLU A 96 4.99 6.00 -33.72
N GLY A 97 4.98 5.44 -32.50
CA GLY A 97 5.91 5.76 -31.43
C GLY A 97 7.20 4.93 -31.42
N ILE A 98 7.81 4.83 -30.23
CA ILE A 98 9.09 4.13 -30.02
C ILE A 98 8.98 2.60 -30.22
N PHE A 99 7.80 2.04 -29.98
CA PHE A 99 7.50 0.63 -30.21
C PHE A 99 6.31 0.52 -31.16
N PHE A 100 6.58 0.04 -32.38
CA PHE A 100 5.56 -0.44 -33.31
C PHE A 100 4.72 -1.56 -32.67
N THR A 101 3.53 -1.83 -33.21
CA THR A 101 2.56 -2.78 -32.63
C THR A 101 3.16 -4.17 -32.38
N ASP A 102 3.85 -4.72 -33.38
CA ASP A 102 4.53 -6.02 -33.35
C ASP A 102 5.67 -6.03 -32.31
N VAL A 103 6.49 -4.98 -32.28
CA VAL A 103 7.58 -4.83 -31.31
C VAL A 103 7.03 -4.72 -29.89
N ALA A 104 5.94 -3.98 -29.68
CA ALA A 104 5.30 -3.85 -28.37
C ALA A 104 4.75 -5.19 -27.88
N GLN A 105 4.11 -5.96 -28.78
CA GLN A 105 3.67 -7.33 -28.47
C GLN A 105 4.87 -8.23 -28.15
N GLN A 106 5.96 -8.15 -28.90
CA GLN A 106 7.14 -8.98 -28.67
C GLN A 106 7.86 -8.63 -27.36
N VAL A 107 8.15 -7.35 -27.12
CA VAL A 107 8.89 -6.88 -25.94
C VAL A 107 8.05 -7.06 -24.68
N PHE A 108 6.79 -6.66 -24.71
CA PHE A 108 5.96 -6.63 -23.52
C PHE A 108 5.06 -7.83 -23.37
N ALA A 109 4.70 -8.58 -24.42
CA ALA A 109 3.68 -9.63 -24.32
C ALA A 109 3.97 -10.89 -25.16
N ALA A 110 5.22 -11.19 -25.52
CA ALA A 110 5.56 -12.28 -26.46
C ALA A 110 4.85 -13.60 -26.15
N ASN A 111 4.89 -14.05 -24.89
CA ASN A 111 4.27 -15.31 -24.49
C ASN A 111 2.74 -15.33 -24.67
N GLN A 112 2.06 -14.19 -24.59
CA GLN A 112 0.61 -14.08 -24.79
C GLN A 112 0.22 -13.92 -26.27
N PHE A 113 1.15 -13.50 -27.10
CA PHE A 113 0.95 -13.32 -28.54
C PHE A 113 1.68 -14.39 -29.36
N ALA A 114 2.16 -15.46 -28.73
CA ALA A 114 2.70 -16.60 -29.45
C ALA A 114 1.58 -17.27 -30.27
N GLY A 115 1.78 -17.35 -31.59
CA GLY A 115 0.75 -17.78 -32.54
C GLY A 115 -0.23 -16.68 -32.94
N TYR A 116 0.14 -15.41 -32.80
CA TYR A 116 -0.58 -14.26 -33.36
C TYR A 116 0.21 -13.68 -34.53
N GLY A 117 -0.42 -13.55 -35.69
CA GLY A 117 0.14 -12.88 -36.87
C GLY A 117 -0.13 -11.38 -36.85
N ASP A 118 0.86 -10.60 -37.25
CA ASP A 118 0.80 -9.13 -37.40
C ASP A 118 0.11 -8.69 -38.71
N GLY A 119 -0.05 -9.61 -39.66
CA GLY A 119 -0.60 -9.32 -40.99
C GLY A 119 0.45 -8.86 -42.00
N ILE A 120 1.75 -9.05 -41.73
CA ILE A 120 2.85 -8.77 -42.64
C ILE A 120 3.34 -10.08 -43.26
N GLY A 121 3.48 -10.10 -44.59
CA GLY A 121 3.93 -11.29 -45.33
C GLY A 121 2.81 -12.32 -45.53
N ASP A 122 3.12 -13.60 -45.30
CA ASP A 122 2.20 -14.72 -45.56
C ASP A 122 1.23 -15.01 -44.38
N ASP A 123 1.50 -14.44 -43.20
CA ASP A 123 0.72 -14.70 -41.99
C ASP A 123 -0.47 -13.73 -41.88
N PRO A 124 -1.72 -14.23 -41.76
CA PRO A 124 -2.88 -13.37 -41.59
C PRO A 124 -2.91 -12.72 -40.21
N ARG A 125 -3.42 -11.48 -40.14
CA ARG A 125 -3.57 -10.77 -38.85
C ARG A 125 -4.55 -11.51 -37.94
N GLY A 126 -4.09 -11.93 -36.77
CA GLY A 126 -4.93 -12.62 -35.77
C GLY A 126 -4.29 -13.87 -35.18
N PHE A 127 -5.02 -14.56 -34.30
CA PHE A 127 -4.58 -15.82 -33.72
C PHE A 127 -4.71 -16.96 -34.74
N PHE A 128 -3.65 -17.74 -34.92
CA PHE A 128 -3.60 -18.84 -35.89
C PHE A 128 -4.48 -20.02 -35.48
N ASP A 129 -4.66 -20.26 -34.18
CA ASP A 129 -5.47 -21.36 -33.66
C ASP A 129 -6.10 -21.07 -32.29
N ILE A 130 -6.96 -21.99 -31.84
CA ILE A 130 -7.61 -21.92 -30.52
C ILE A 130 -6.56 -21.98 -29.39
N HIS A 131 -5.46 -22.68 -29.59
CA HIS A 131 -4.40 -22.78 -28.59
C HIS A 131 -3.76 -21.40 -28.31
N ALA A 132 -3.48 -20.61 -29.35
CA ALA A 132 -2.96 -19.24 -29.23
C ALA A 132 -3.96 -18.30 -28.52
N ILE A 133 -5.26 -18.44 -28.80
CA ILE A 133 -6.32 -17.71 -28.07
C ILE A 133 -6.29 -18.08 -26.57
N LEU A 134 -6.24 -19.38 -26.25
CA LEU A 134 -6.18 -19.85 -24.87
C LEU A 134 -4.89 -19.40 -24.16
N LEU A 135 -3.78 -19.35 -24.88
CA LEU A 135 -2.50 -18.87 -24.38
C LEU A 135 -2.57 -17.36 -24.06
N ASN A 136 -3.19 -16.57 -24.92
CA ASN A 136 -3.45 -15.15 -24.69
C ASN A 136 -4.31 -14.93 -23.44
N LEU A 137 -5.41 -15.68 -23.30
CA LEU A 137 -6.33 -15.66 -22.14
C LEU A 137 -5.72 -16.22 -20.85
N LYS A 138 -4.66 -17.02 -20.93
CA LYS A 138 -3.94 -17.51 -19.75
C LYS A 138 -3.02 -16.44 -19.16
N GLY A 139 -2.57 -15.49 -19.97
CA GLY A 139 -1.66 -14.46 -19.50
C GLY A 139 -2.33 -13.36 -18.69
N HIS A 140 -1.55 -12.33 -18.37
CA HIS A 140 -1.93 -11.28 -17.42
C HIS A 140 -1.81 -9.86 -17.98
N LYS A 141 -1.33 -9.72 -19.22
CA LYS A 141 -1.08 -8.44 -19.88
C LYS A 141 -2.21 -8.10 -20.86
N TYR A 142 -3.36 -7.73 -20.30
CA TYR A 142 -4.53 -7.30 -21.07
C TYR A 142 -4.48 -5.81 -21.38
N SER A 143 -4.17 -5.48 -22.63
CA SER A 143 -4.27 -4.14 -23.19
C SER A 143 -4.99 -4.18 -24.53
N LEU A 144 -5.96 -3.29 -24.72
CA LEU A 144 -6.63 -3.11 -26.01
C LEU A 144 -5.66 -2.51 -27.04
N LEU A 145 -4.68 -1.73 -26.58
CA LEU A 145 -3.65 -1.13 -27.43
C LEU A 145 -2.63 -2.16 -27.94
N PHE A 146 -2.64 -3.41 -27.46
CA PHE A 146 -1.90 -4.46 -28.19
C PHE A 146 -2.62 -4.90 -29.46
N LEU A 147 -3.92 -4.68 -29.57
CA LEU A 147 -4.72 -5.13 -30.72
C LEU A 147 -4.95 -3.99 -31.71
N TRP A 148 -5.15 -2.77 -31.19
CA TRP A 148 -5.41 -1.58 -32.00
C TRP A 148 -4.86 -0.32 -31.31
N ASP A 149 -3.75 0.20 -31.83
CA ASP A 149 -2.94 1.29 -31.27
C ASP A 149 -2.59 2.38 -32.29
N THR A 150 -3.38 2.54 -33.36
CA THR A 150 -3.26 3.73 -34.21
C THR A 150 -3.49 5.00 -33.36
N PRO A 151 -2.98 6.18 -33.75
CA PRO A 151 -3.23 7.41 -32.99
C PRO A 151 -4.71 7.66 -32.72
N GLN A 152 -5.57 7.34 -33.70
CA GLN A 152 -7.02 7.42 -33.54
C GLN A 152 -7.56 6.47 -32.46
N ALA A 153 -7.09 5.21 -32.45
CA ALA A 153 -7.48 4.22 -31.45
C ALA A 153 -7.09 4.65 -30.04
N PHE A 154 -5.86 5.16 -29.89
CA PHE A 154 -5.36 5.71 -28.64
C PHE A 154 -6.25 6.85 -28.12
N TRP A 155 -6.53 7.86 -28.95
CA TRP A 155 -7.35 9.01 -28.54
C TRP A 155 -8.79 8.62 -28.18
N ILE A 156 -9.37 7.64 -28.89
CA ILE A 156 -10.68 7.06 -28.53
C ILE A 156 -10.62 6.41 -27.14
N GLN A 157 -9.61 5.56 -26.89
CA GLN A 157 -9.45 4.90 -25.60
C GLN A 157 -9.19 5.92 -24.48
N TRP A 158 -8.40 6.95 -24.74
CA TRP A 158 -8.10 8.02 -23.80
C TRP A 158 -9.35 8.81 -23.43
N GLY A 159 -10.18 9.20 -24.41
CA GLY A 159 -11.46 9.87 -24.16
C GLY A 159 -12.44 8.99 -23.39
N LEU A 160 -12.52 7.70 -23.74
CA LEU A 160 -13.35 6.72 -23.04
C LEU A 160 -12.91 6.55 -21.59
N PHE A 161 -11.60 6.45 -21.36
CA PHE A 161 -11.01 6.38 -20.03
C PHE A 161 -11.38 7.60 -19.19
N HIS A 162 -11.30 8.81 -19.75
CA HIS A 162 -11.68 10.04 -19.07
C HIS A 162 -13.15 10.03 -18.65
N VAL A 163 -14.06 9.76 -19.58
CA VAL A 163 -15.50 9.74 -19.31
C VAL A 163 -15.82 8.72 -18.23
N ILE A 164 -15.32 7.49 -18.35
CA ILE A 164 -15.59 6.42 -17.38
C ILE A 164 -15.00 6.74 -16.02
N THR A 165 -13.80 7.30 -15.96
CA THR A 165 -13.15 7.66 -14.69
C THR A 165 -13.80 8.86 -14.01
N ILE A 166 -14.33 9.83 -14.77
CA ILE A 166 -15.17 10.90 -14.24
C ILE A 166 -16.49 10.34 -13.67
N LEU A 167 -17.14 9.40 -14.37
CA LEU A 167 -18.32 8.72 -13.86
C LEU A 167 -18.03 7.93 -12.58
N PHE A 168 -16.87 7.28 -12.49
CA PHE A 168 -16.39 6.64 -11.26
C PHE A 168 -16.14 7.65 -10.14
N MET A 169 -15.47 8.76 -10.45
CA MET A 169 -15.19 9.85 -9.51
C MET A 169 -16.49 10.37 -8.87
N VAL A 170 -17.49 10.69 -9.69
CA VAL A 170 -18.81 11.18 -9.27
C VAL A 170 -19.68 10.06 -8.65
N GLY A 171 -19.31 8.80 -8.82
CA GLY A 171 -19.96 7.64 -8.21
C GLY A 171 -21.27 7.25 -8.91
N TRP A 172 -21.25 7.21 -10.24
CA TRP A 172 -22.30 6.60 -11.07
C TRP A 172 -21.96 5.15 -11.36
N ARG A 173 -22.88 4.21 -11.07
CA ARG A 173 -22.65 2.76 -11.22
C ARG A 173 -21.26 2.37 -10.72
N THR A 174 -20.92 2.83 -9.52
CA THR A 174 -19.55 3.02 -9.02
C THR A 174 -18.65 1.79 -9.21
N ARG A 175 -19.19 0.59 -8.96
CA ARG A 175 -18.43 -0.67 -9.11
C ARG A 175 -18.07 -0.97 -10.56
N LEU A 176 -19.01 -0.77 -11.49
CA LEU A 176 -18.81 -1.01 -12.91
C LEU A 176 -17.84 0.03 -13.49
N MET A 177 -18.08 1.31 -13.22
CA MET A 177 -17.19 2.37 -13.70
C MET A 177 -15.77 2.22 -13.14
N GLY A 178 -15.63 1.84 -11.86
CA GLY A 178 -14.31 1.55 -11.28
C GLY A 178 -13.59 0.38 -11.95
N LEU A 179 -14.29 -0.69 -12.31
CA LEU A 179 -13.70 -1.82 -13.05
C LEU A 179 -13.30 -1.41 -14.47
N LEU A 180 -14.15 -0.66 -15.17
CA LEU A 180 -13.86 -0.19 -16.53
C LEU A 180 -12.69 0.81 -16.54
N SER A 181 -12.65 1.76 -15.60
CA SER A 181 -11.51 2.66 -15.40
C SER A 181 -10.21 1.89 -15.16
N PHE A 182 -10.25 0.86 -14.31
CA PHE A 182 -9.09 0.01 -14.06
C PHE A 182 -8.61 -0.69 -15.34
N LEU A 183 -9.51 -1.29 -16.11
CA LEU A 183 -9.15 -2.00 -17.35
C LEU A 183 -8.56 -1.05 -18.39
N LEU A 184 -9.16 0.14 -18.58
CA LEU A 184 -8.67 1.14 -19.53
C LEU A 184 -7.34 1.75 -19.10
N MET A 185 -7.17 2.06 -17.81
CA MET A 185 -5.87 2.50 -17.27
C MET A 185 -4.79 1.44 -17.48
N ASN A 186 -5.11 0.19 -17.16
CA ASN A 186 -4.20 -0.94 -17.31
C ASN A 186 -3.82 -1.20 -18.78
N SER A 187 -4.69 -0.82 -19.74
CA SER A 187 -4.40 -0.86 -21.17
C SER A 187 -3.19 0.04 -21.52
N PHE A 188 -3.17 1.28 -21.03
CA PHE A 188 -2.00 2.18 -21.21
C PHE A 188 -0.75 1.62 -20.53
N PHE A 189 -0.86 1.23 -19.26
CA PHE A 189 0.28 0.76 -18.46
C PHE A 189 0.97 -0.48 -19.02
N LEU A 190 0.24 -1.34 -19.73
CA LEU A 190 0.80 -2.56 -20.30
C LEU A 190 1.31 -2.39 -21.72
N ARG A 191 0.75 -1.46 -22.50
CA ARG A 191 1.18 -1.21 -23.88
C ARG A 191 2.64 -0.81 -23.97
N ASN A 192 3.10 -0.03 -22.99
CA ASN A 192 4.49 0.38 -22.88
C ASN A 192 4.83 0.56 -21.40
N GLN A 193 5.92 -0.07 -20.95
CA GLN A 193 6.35 -0.04 -19.55
C GLN A 193 7.50 0.94 -19.29
N LEU A 194 7.93 1.69 -20.31
CA LEU A 194 9.11 2.56 -20.23
C LEU A 194 8.98 3.67 -19.17
N PHE A 195 7.76 4.19 -18.96
CA PHE A 195 7.50 5.26 -17.99
C PHE A 195 7.21 4.75 -16.57
N TRP A 196 7.32 3.44 -16.29
CA TRP A 196 6.94 2.90 -14.98
C TRP A 196 7.90 3.34 -13.88
N GLU A 197 7.38 4.08 -12.92
CA GLU A 197 8.09 4.49 -11.71
C GLU A 197 7.61 3.71 -10.46
N GLY A 198 6.64 2.81 -10.64
CA GLY A 198 6.08 1.96 -9.59
C GLY A 198 4.79 2.50 -8.98
N THR A 199 4.48 3.78 -9.21
CA THR A 199 3.21 4.41 -8.83
C THR A 199 2.02 3.73 -9.51
N GLU A 200 2.21 3.22 -10.73
CA GLU A 200 1.24 2.49 -11.54
C GLU A 200 0.73 1.25 -10.81
N LEU A 201 1.64 0.54 -10.12
CA LEU A 201 1.29 -0.65 -9.33
C LEU A 201 0.38 -0.29 -8.16
N VAL A 202 0.64 0.85 -7.51
CA VAL A 202 -0.21 1.36 -6.43
C VAL A 202 -1.61 1.67 -6.94
N TYR A 203 -1.72 2.39 -8.06
CA TYR A 203 -3.03 2.68 -8.68
C TYR A 203 -3.79 1.40 -9.01
N ARG A 204 -3.14 0.41 -9.63
CA ARG A 204 -3.76 -0.87 -9.99
C ARG A 204 -4.34 -1.59 -8.78
N VAL A 205 -3.56 -1.71 -7.70
CA VAL A 205 -3.99 -2.40 -6.48
C VAL A 205 -5.11 -1.64 -5.77
N PHE A 206 -5.01 -0.32 -5.67
CA PHE A 206 -6.00 0.51 -4.99
C PHE A 206 -7.32 0.60 -5.75
N PHE A 207 -7.32 0.52 -7.08
CA PHE A 207 -8.54 0.34 -7.88
C PHE A 207 -9.32 -0.89 -7.44
N ILE A 208 -8.64 -2.04 -7.32
CA ILE A 208 -9.27 -3.30 -6.91
C ILE A 208 -9.86 -3.17 -5.49
N TYR A 209 -9.14 -2.54 -4.57
CA TYR A 209 -9.67 -2.27 -3.23
C TYR A 209 -10.92 -1.37 -3.28
N LEU A 210 -10.91 -0.30 -4.06
CA LEU A 210 -12.05 0.62 -4.19
C LEU A 210 -13.28 -0.03 -4.84
N VAL A 211 -13.08 -0.87 -5.85
CA VAL A 211 -14.15 -1.67 -6.48
C VAL A 211 -14.82 -2.58 -5.45
N ALA A 212 -14.05 -3.15 -4.52
CA ALA A 212 -14.57 -3.99 -3.44
C ALA A 212 -15.12 -3.21 -2.23
N ALA A 213 -14.68 -1.96 -2.02
CA ALA A 213 -15.00 -1.14 -0.85
C ALA A 213 -16.42 -0.59 -0.78
N ARG A 214 -17.24 -0.80 -1.81
CA ARG A 214 -18.58 -0.18 -1.93
C ARG A 214 -18.52 1.35 -1.77
N SER A 215 -17.49 1.96 -2.37
CA SER A 215 -17.20 3.40 -2.27
C SER A 215 -18.34 4.30 -2.76
N GLY A 216 -19.32 3.76 -3.50
CA GLY A 216 -20.54 4.45 -3.91
C GLY A 216 -21.62 4.59 -2.83
N HIS A 217 -21.38 4.20 -1.58
CA HIS A 217 -22.36 4.34 -0.48
C HIS A 217 -22.40 5.73 0.17
N ALA A 218 -21.47 6.62 -0.16
CA ALA A 218 -21.49 8.04 0.21
C ALA A 218 -20.91 8.91 -0.92
N TYR A 219 -21.20 10.22 -0.87
CA TYR A 219 -20.73 11.24 -1.83
C TYR A 219 -20.80 10.77 -3.29
N SER A 220 -21.92 10.18 -3.70
CA SER A 220 -22.07 9.54 -5.01
C SER A 220 -23.47 9.77 -5.58
N VAL A 221 -23.58 9.75 -6.90
CA VAL A 221 -24.87 9.76 -7.60
C VAL A 221 -25.67 8.50 -7.27
N ASP A 222 -25.01 7.33 -7.13
CA ASP A 222 -25.65 6.08 -6.71
C ASP A 222 -26.38 6.22 -5.35
N ASN A 223 -25.71 6.83 -4.36
CA ASN A 223 -26.30 7.07 -3.05
C ASN A 223 -27.42 8.10 -3.12
N TRP A 224 -27.22 9.17 -3.88
CA TRP A 224 -28.22 10.24 -4.05
C TRP A 224 -29.51 9.73 -4.71
N LEU A 225 -29.41 8.93 -5.78
CA LEU A 225 -30.59 8.33 -6.41
C LEU A 225 -31.30 7.36 -5.47
N ARG A 226 -30.55 6.57 -4.68
CA ARG A 226 -31.14 5.70 -3.65
C ARG A 226 -31.91 6.51 -2.62
N THR A 227 -31.29 7.53 -2.02
CA THR A 227 -31.94 8.33 -0.96
C THR A 227 -33.13 9.11 -1.50
N ARG A 228 -33.07 9.62 -2.74
CA ARG A 228 -34.21 10.25 -3.41
C ARG A 228 -35.38 9.27 -3.57
N LYS A 229 -35.12 8.01 -3.93
CA LYS A 229 -36.15 6.96 -4.01
C LYS A 229 -36.73 6.63 -2.63
N LEU A 230 -35.88 6.44 -1.62
CA LEU A 230 -36.30 6.11 -0.25
C LEU A 230 -37.12 7.23 0.40
N ARG A 231 -36.74 8.49 0.16
CA ARG A 231 -37.50 9.66 0.64
C ARG A 231 -38.92 9.67 0.06
N LYS A 232 -39.06 9.44 -1.25
CA LYS A 232 -40.39 9.32 -1.90
C LYS A 232 -41.25 8.18 -1.31
N GLN A 233 -40.61 7.15 -0.76
CA GLN A 233 -41.28 6.01 -0.14
C GLN A 233 -41.52 6.19 1.37
N GLY A 234 -41.07 7.29 1.98
CA GLY A 234 -41.14 7.49 3.43
C GLY A 234 -40.27 6.51 4.24
N LEU A 235 -39.26 5.89 3.61
CA LEU A 235 -38.40 4.85 4.21
C LEU A 235 -37.00 5.36 4.55
N LEU A 236 -36.73 6.65 4.38
CA LEU A 236 -35.43 7.26 4.67
C LEU A 236 -35.43 7.82 6.10
N SER A 237 -34.43 7.45 6.90
CA SER A 237 -34.12 8.16 8.14
C SER A 237 -33.46 9.48 7.74
N GLU A 238 -34.14 10.60 7.98
CA GLU A 238 -33.59 11.93 7.73
C GLU A 238 -32.80 12.44 8.94
N ARG A 239 -31.95 13.46 8.72
CA ARG A 239 -31.04 13.99 9.74
C ARG A 239 -31.77 14.54 10.97
N ASP A 240 -32.89 15.22 10.73
CA ASP A 240 -33.69 15.87 11.77
C ASP A 240 -34.90 15.01 12.18
N GLY A 241 -34.99 13.78 11.66
CA GLY A 241 -36.07 12.83 11.90
C GLY A 241 -35.65 11.63 12.75
N PRO A 242 -36.54 10.64 12.89
CA PRO A 242 -36.26 9.42 13.65
C PRO A 242 -35.00 8.71 13.13
N GLY A 243 -34.07 8.41 14.05
CA GLY A 243 -32.78 7.77 13.74
C GLY A 243 -31.67 8.71 13.26
N GLY A 244 -31.92 10.02 13.13
CA GLY A 244 -30.87 11.02 12.89
C GLY A 244 -30.02 10.78 11.63
N GLY A 245 -30.56 10.12 10.61
CA GLY A 245 -29.85 9.74 9.40
C GLY A 245 -29.09 8.41 9.47
N ALA A 246 -29.03 7.76 10.63
CA ALA A 246 -28.37 6.47 10.85
C ALA A 246 -29.29 5.25 10.62
N GLY A 247 -30.58 5.48 10.40
CA GLY A 247 -31.58 4.42 10.27
C GLY A 247 -32.26 4.06 11.60
N VAL A 248 -33.39 3.36 11.50
CA VAL A 248 -34.19 2.89 12.64
C VAL A 248 -34.64 1.47 12.34
N ALA A 249 -34.51 0.57 13.32
CA ALA A 249 -35.05 -0.78 13.20
C ALA A 249 -36.59 -0.76 13.06
N PRO A 250 -37.20 -1.82 12.50
CA PRO A 250 -38.66 -1.96 12.52
C PRO A 250 -39.25 -1.79 13.92
N SER A 251 -40.30 -1.00 14.03
CA SER A 251 -41.04 -0.70 15.27
C SER A 251 -42.51 -0.43 14.94
N ASP A 252 -43.36 -0.32 15.96
CA ASP A 252 -44.79 -0.04 15.76
C ASP A 252 -45.03 1.25 14.97
N ALA A 253 -44.20 2.29 15.21
CA ALA A 253 -44.25 3.55 14.47
C ALA A 253 -43.69 3.44 13.03
N HIS A 254 -42.77 2.49 12.80
CA HIS A 254 -42.12 2.27 11.50
C HIS A 254 -42.04 0.78 11.19
N PRO A 255 -43.12 0.14 10.68
CA PRO A 255 -43.18 -1.32 10.52
C PRO A 255 -42.11 -1.91 9.58
N LYS A 256 -41.61 -1.11 8.64
CA LYS A 256 -40.52 -1.50 7.71
C LYS A 256 -39.13 -0.98 8.14
N GLY A 257 -39.05 -0.28 9.27
CA GLY A 257 -37.89 0.48 9.68
C GLY A 257 -37.58 1.66 8.75
N LEU A 258 -36.55 2.43 9.10
CA LEU A 258 -36.01 3.51 8.29
C LEU A 258 -34.57 3.19 7.90
N GLN A 259 -34.22 3.40 6.63
CA GLN A 259 -32.87 3.18 6.14
C GLN A 259 -31.98 4.40 6.35
N ALA A 260 -30.70 4.15 6.63
CA ALA A 260 -29.69 5.20 6.80
C ALA A 260 -29.45 6.00 5.50
N VAL A 261 -29.07 7.27 5.66
CA VAL A 261 -28.60 8.13 4.56
C VAL A 261 -27.34 7.55 3.93
N TYR A 262 -26.44 7.04 4.76
CA TYR A 262 -25.21 6.36 4.34
C TYR A 262 -25.22 4.92 4.85
N ARG A 263 -25.17 3.96 3.92
CA ARG A 263 -25.11 2.54 4.28
C ARG A 263 -23.68 2.20 4.68
N LEU A 264 -23.51 1.59 5.85
CA LEU A 264 -22.20 1.12 6.28
C LEU A 264 -21.58 0.18 5.24
N ILE A 265 -20.26 0.15 5.19
CA ILE A 265 -19.46 -0.66 4.26
C ILE A 265 -18.53 -1.60 5.04
N PRO A 266 -18.13 -2.74 4.46
CA PRO A 266 -17.18 -3.62 5.13
C PRO A 266 -15.80 -2.95 5.26
N ALA A 267 -15.14 -3.10 6.40
CA ALA A 267 -13.84 -2.48 6.67
C ALA A 267 -12.65 -3.17 5.99
N TRP A 268 -12.79 -4.44 5.59
CA TRP A 268 -11.67 -5.23 5.04
C TRP A 268 -10.92 -4.58 3.85
N PRO A 269 -11.58 -3.90 2.87
CA PRO A 269 -10.86 -3.31 1.74
C PRO A 269 -9.96 -2.17 2.20
N ARG A 270 -10.43 -1.37 3.18
CA ARG A 270 -9.61 -0.33 3.80
C ARG A 270 -8.43 -0.92 4.55
N TRP A 271 -8.62 -2.02 5.28
CA TRP A 271 -7.52 -2.68 5.99
C TRP A 271 -6.48 -3.26 5.03
N LEU A 272 -6.89 -3.84 3.91
CA LEU A 272 -5.94 -4.26 2.86
C LEU A 272 -5.16 -3.08 2.30
N ALA A 273 -5.82 -1.94 2.04
CA ALA A 273 -5.12 -0.73 1.59
C ALA A 273 -4.09 -0.24 2.62
N VAL A 274 -4.46 -0.20 3.90
CA VAL A 274 -3.55 0.21 4.99
C VAL A 274 -2.38 -0.76 5.14
N LEU A 275 -2.62 -2.07 5.10
CA LEU A 275 -1.57 -3.09 5.22
C LEU A 275 -0.66 -3.10 3.99
N ASN A 276 -1.23 -2.91 2.79
CA ASN A 276 -0.46 -2.81 1.56
C ASN A 276 0.46 -1.59 1.59
N LEU A 277 -0.02 -0.42 2.03
CA LEU A 277 0.80 0.77 2.23
C LEU A 277 1.88 0.54 3.30
N GLY A 278 1.51 -0.14 4.39
CA GLY A 278 2.43 -0.59 5.44
C GLY A 278 3.58 -1.42 4.90
N ALA A 279 3.28 -2.44 4.10
CA ALA A 279 4.26 -3.32 3.50
C ALA A 279 5.11 -2.59 2.44
N LEU A 280 4.49 -1.75 1.62
CA LEU A 280 5.17 -1.00 0.56
C LEU A 280 6.23 -0.07 1.16
N TYR A 281 5.84 0.81 2.09
CA TYR A 281 6.79 1.72 2.72
C TYR A 281 7.85 1.00 3.54
N CYS A 282 7.47 -0.06 4.29
CA CYS A 282 8.46 -0.85 5.00
C CYS A 282 9.53 -1.40 4.06
N TYR A 283 9.09 -1.99 2.95
CA TYR A 283 10.01 -2.55 1.96
C TYR A 283 10.89 -1.47 1.35
N THR A 284 10.33 -0.35 0.89
CA THR A 284 11.11 0.75 0.30
C THR A 284 12.10 1.33 1.30
N GLY A 285 11.74 1.47 2.57
CA GLY A 285 12.65 1.91 3.62
C GLY A 285 13.78 0.92 3.90
N VAL A 286 13.47 -0.37 4.06
CA VAL A 286 14.44 -1.41 4.39
C VAL A 286 15.47 -1.62 3.28
N VAL A 287 15.13 -1.38 2.01
CA VAL A 287 16.08 -1.51 0.89
C VAL A 287 16.93 -0.26 0.65
N LYS A 288 16.67 0.86 1.35
CA LYS A 288 17.41 2.12 1.22
C LYS A 288 18.75 2.08 1.98
N ASN A 289 19.60 1.14 1.60
CA ASN A 289 20.89 0.89 2.27
C ASN A 289 22.08 1.41 1.45
N GLY A 290 23.26 1.38 2.05
CA GLY A 290 24.52 1.76 1.40
C GLY A 290 25.03 3.14 1.78
N ALA A 291 26.27 3.44 1.37
CA ALA A 291 27.00 4.62 1.82
C ALA A 291 26.31 5.96 1.47
N VAL A 292 25.61 6.02 0.34
CA VAL A 292 24.91 7.24 -0.11
C VAL A 292 23.72 7.56 0.82
N TRP A 293 22.93 6.55 1.20
CA TRP A 293 21.84 6.69 2.18
C TRP A 293 22.38 7.00 3.58
N ALA A 294 23.46 6.33 4.00
CA ALA A 294 24.09 6.55 5.29
C ALA A 294 24.62 7.99 5.44
N LYS A 295 25.28 8.53 4.41
CA LYS A 295 25.74 9.93 4.37
C LYS A 295 24.60 10.96 4.21
N GLY A 296 23.44 10.49 3.78
CA GLY A 296 22.23 11.28 3.57
C GLY A 296 22.22 12.08 2.26
N ASP A 297 23.01 11.68 1.27
CA ASP A 297 23.08 12.41 -0.01
C ASP A 297 22.06 11.85 -1.04
N ALA A 298 21.35 10.76 -0.70
CA ALA A 298 20.51 10.02 -1.65
C ALA A 298 19.35 10.84 -2.22
N LEU A 299 18.64 11.62 -1.40
CA LEU A 299 17.52 12.43 -1.90
C LEU A 299 17.99 13.54 -2.83
N TYR A 300 19.15 14.14 -2.55
CA TYR A 300 19.75 15.16 -3.42
C TYR A 300 20.05 14.57 -4.80
N TYR A 301 20.70 13.40 -4.86
CA TYR A 301 20.97 12.75 -6.15
C TYR A 301 19.68 12.32 -6.86
N ALA A 302 18.73 11.73 -6.13
CA ALA A 302 17.47 11.28 -6.71
C ALA A 302 16.70 12.42 -7.37
N LEU A 303 16.63 13.57 -6.70
CA LEU A 303 15.96 14.75 -7.25
C LEU A 303 16.68 15.39 -8.41
N ASN A 304 17.98 15.17 -8.60
CA ASN A 304 18.72 15.70 -9.75
C ASN A 304 18.77 14.72 -10.93
N MET A 305 18.02 13.62 -10.87
CA MET A 305 17.80 12.74 -12.02
C MET A 305 16.58 13.21 -12.82
N ASP A 306 16.74 13.30 -14.14
CA ASP A 306 15.73 13.81 -15.10
C ASP A 306 14.38 13.09 -15.05
N HIS A 307 14.34 11.89 -14.47
CA HIS A 307 13.14 11.06 -14.38
C HIS A 307 12.30 11.27 -13.10
N PHE A 308 12.83 11.90 -12.04
CA PHE A 308 12.16 11.92 -10.73
C PHE A 308 11.59 13.28 -10.30
N TYR A 309 11.85 14.36 -11.05
CA TYR A 309 11.36 15.68 -10.69
C TYR A 309 10.21 16.11 -11.60
N ARG A 310 9.13 16.63 -10.99
CA ARG A 310 8.00 17.26 -11.72
C ARG A 310 8.12 18.79 -11.77
N PHE A 311 8.89 19.36 -10.85
CA PHE A 311 9.23 20.77 -10.76
C PHE A 311 10.73 20.90 -10.68
N TYR A 312 11.32 22.00 -11.17
CA TYR A 312 12.77 22.21 -11.21
C TYR A 312 13.41 22.06 -9.82
N PRO A 313 14.07 20.92 -9.52
CA PRO A 313 14.58 20.60 -8.20
C PRO A 313 15.78 21.47 -7.83
N GLN A 314 16.40 22.13 -8.81
CA GLN A 314 17.57 22.99 -8.62
C GLN A 314 17.20 24.26 -7.85
N GLU A 315 15.98 24.79 -8.00
CA GLU A 315 15.51 25.96 -7.24
C GLU A 315 15.28 25.63 -5.77
N LEU A 316 14.65 24.48 -5.50
CA LEU A 316 14.52 23.92 -4.14
C LEU A 316 15.89 23.61 -3.54
N SER A 317 16.81 23.06 -4.34
CA SER A 317 18.18 22.78 -3.93
C SER A 317 18.96 24.03 -3.54
N ALA A 318 18.78 25.12 -4.29
CA ALA A 318 19.40 26.42 -4.02
C ALA A 318 18.81 27.11 -2.78
N GLY A 319 17.50 26.99 -2.53
CA GLY A 319 16.84 27.64 -1.40
C GLY A 319 16.96 26.90 -0.07
N VAL A 320 16.93 25.57 -0.08
CA VAL A 320 16.81 24.73 1.12
C VAL A 320 18.19 24.22 1.60
N GLY A 321 19.18 24.18 0.70
CA GLY A 321 20.55 23.79 0.99
C GLY A 321 20.76 22.30 1.23
N THR A 322 21.98 21.81 1.04
CA THR A 322 22.33 20.38 1.11
C THR A 322 22.10 19.75 2.47
N SER A 323 22.19 20.51 3.56
CA SER A 323 21.94 20.05 4.94
C SER A 323 20.49 19.59 5.17
N MET A 324 19.52 20.24 4.54
CA MET A 324 18.11 19.86 4.67
C MET A 324 17.78 18.63 3.80
N PHE A 325 18.40 18.46 2.63
CA PHE A 325 18.31 17.20 1.88
C PHE A 325 18.92 16.03 2.65
N ARG A 326 19.99 16.27 3.41
CA ARG A 326 20.57 15.26 4.31
C ARG A 326 19.59 14.80 5.37
N LEU A 327 18.98 15.77 6.07
CA LEU A 327 17.95 15.47 7.07
C LEU A 327 16.75 14.75 6.43
N ALA A 328 16.27 15.22 5.28
CA ALA A 328 15.16 14.62 4.55
C ALA A 328 15.49 13.20 4.08
N THR A 329 16.72 12.92 3.66
CA THR A 329 17.16 11.57 3.29
C THR A 329 17.02 10.60 4.46
N TRP A 330 17.52 10.97 5.64
CA TRP A 330 17.41 10.12 6.83
C TRP A 330 15.98 9.99 7.33
N ILE A 331 15.21 11.08 7.30
CA ILE A 331 13.79 11.04 7.68
C ILE A 331 13.04 10.10 6.75
N THR A 332 13.17 10.24 5.43
CA THR A 332 12.50 9.37 4.46
C THR A 332 12.90 7.91 4.67
N HIS A 333 14.19 7.62 4.85
CA HIS A 333 14.65 6.25 5.11
C HIS A 333 13.96 5.62 6.34
N TRP A 334 14.08 6.26 7.51
CA TRP A 334 13.57 5.70 8.75
C TRP A 334 12.05 5.78 8.87
N TRP A 335 11.43 6.83 8.33
CA TRP A 335 9.97 6.96 8.29
C TRP A 335 9.37 5.85 7.43
N GLU A 336 9.95 5.52 6.28
CA GLU A 336 9.46 4.42 5.46
C GLU A 336 9.67 3.07 6.14
N ALA A 337 10.88 2.80 6.65
CA ALA A 337 11.23 1.54 7.31
C ALA A 337 10.36 1.27 8.56
N LEU A 338 10.01 2.32 9.29
CA LEU A 338 9.21 2.23 10.51
C LEU A 338 7.72 2.52 10.27
N PHE A 339 7.28 2.77 9.04
CA PHE A 339 5.88 3.06 8.72
C PHE A 339 4.88 2.00 9.27
N PRO A 340 5.19 0.68 9.33
CA PRO A 340 4.32 -0.31 9.98
C PRO A 340 3.97 0.01 11.45
N VAL A 341 4.77 0.80 12.15
CA VAL A 341 4.48 1.28 13.51
C VAL A 341 3.17 2.07 13.56
N LEU A 342 2.85 2.84 12.53
CA LEU A 342 1.54 3.49 12.39
C LEU A 342 0.41 2.47 12.30
N VAL A 343 0.59 1.38 11.56
CA VAL A 343 -0.42 0.32 11.42
C VAL A 343 -0.73 -0.28 12.79
N PHE A 344 0.30 -0.58 13.58
CA PHE A 344 0.14 -1.06 14.96
C PHE A 344 -0.64 -0.05 15.81
N GLY A 345 -0.33 1.25 15.75
CA GLY A 345 -1.06 2.26 16.49
C GLY A 345 -2.51 2.45 16.05
N VAL A 346 -2.82 2.26 14.77
CA VAL A 346 -4.19 2.27 14.25
C VAL A 346 -4.98 1.06 14.76
N ILE A 347 -4.40 -0.13 14.74
CA ILE A 347 -5.03 -1.37 15.26
C ILE A 347 -5.21 -1.28 16.78
N ALA A 348 -4.20 -0.82 17.51
CA ALA A 348 -4.27 -0.65 18.97
C ALA A 348 -5.38 0.32 19.37
N ARG A 349 -5.51 1.46 18.69
CA ARG A 349 -6.62 2.41 18.94
C ARG A 349 -7.98 1.88 18.51
N TRP A 350 -8.06 1.06 17.47
CA TRP A 350 -9.30 0.36 17.16
C TRP A 350 -9.68 -0.58 18.31
N ALA A 351 -8.76 -1.42 18.79
CA ALA A 351 -9.02 -2.34 19.89
C ALA A 351 -9.44 -1.64 21.20
N MET A 352 -8.84 -0.48 21.50
CA MET A 352 -9.24 0.35 22.65
C MET A 352 -10.63 0.96 22.48
N ARG A 353 -10.97 1.47 21.29
CA ARG A 353 -12.31 2.03 21.00
C ARG A 353 -13.41 0.98 21.05
N GLU A 354 -13.13 -0.22 20.55
CA GLU A 354 -14.04 -1.37 20.61
C GLU A 354 -14.14 -2.01 22.00
N ARG A 355 -13.34 -1.53 22.98
CA ARG A 355 -13.29 -2.05 24.36
C ARG A 355 -13.17 -3.58 24.41
N LEU A 356 -12.27 -4.14 23.60
CA LEU A 356 -12.10 -5.59 23.52
C LEU A 356 -11.80 -6.17 24.90
N ALA A 357 -12.52 -7.22 25.28
CA ALA A 357 -12.30 -7.94 26.54
C ALA A 357 -10.83 -8.38 26.63
N PRO A 358 -10.15 -8.15 27.76
CA PRO A 358 -8.75 -8.54 27.93
C PRO A 358 -8.59 -10.06 27.78
N LEU A 359 -7.42 -10.50 27.32
CA LEU A 359 -7.09 -11.92 27.30
C LEU A 359 -6.86 -12.39 28.73
N THR A 360 -7.39 -13.56 29.08
CA THR A 360 -7.24 -14.20 30.40
C THR A 360 -6.77 -15.65 30.25
N GLY A 361 -6.30 -16.24 31.36
CA GLY A 361 -5.89 -17.64 31.41
C GLY A 361 -4.76 -18.00 30.43
N TRP A 362 -4.84 -19.19 29.85
CA TRP A 362 -3.82 -19.72 28.93
C TRP A 362 -3.62 -18.87 27.68
N ARG A 363 -4.70 -18.25 27.15
CA ARG A 363 -4.64 -17.42 25.93
C ARG A 363 -3.74 -16.20 26.12
N LEU A 364 -3.78 -15.58 27.30
CA LEU A 364 -2.91 -14.46 27.64
C LEU A 364 -1.43 -14.88 27.63
N TRP A 365 -1.12 -16.00 28.28
CA TRP A 365 0.24 -16.49 28.38
C TRP A 365 0.81 -16.96 27.04
N VAL A 366 0.02 -17.64 26.21
CA VAL A 366 0.44 -18.00 24.85
C VAL A 366 0.75 -16.76 24.02
N VAL A 367 -0.11 -15.74 24.03
CA VAL A 367 0.15 -14.50 23.28
C VAL A 367 1.41 -13.78 23.80
N ARG A 368 1.62 -13.73 25.12
CA ARG A 368 2.84 -13.16 25.72
C ARG A 368 4.10 -13.93 25.31
N ALA A 369 4.04 -15.26 25.36
CA ALA A 369 5.14 -16.12 24.92
C ALA A 369 5.44 -15.91 23.44
N CYS A 370 4.43 -15.86 22.57
CA CYS A 370 4.62 -15.58 21.14
C CYS A 370 5.25 -14.20 20.91
N TRP A 371 4.88 -13.15 21.64
CA TRP A 371 5.54 -11.84 21.53
C TRP A 371 7.00 -11.88 21.96
N LEU A 372 7.30 -12.55 23.07
CA LEU A 372 8.67 -12.73 23.54
C LEU A 372 9.52 -13.50 22.53
N PHE A 373 9.01 -14.64 22.06
CA PHE A 373 9.68 -15.50 21.09
C PHE A 373 9.81 -14.84 19.72
N LEU A 374 8.85 -14.01 19.30
CA LEU A 374 8.99 -13.21 18.09
C LEU A 374 10.12 -12.18 18.23
N GLY A 375 10.22 -11.52 19.39
CA GLY A 375 11.30 -10.59 19.67
C GLY A 375 12.68 -11.24 19.71
N ILE A 376 12.80 -12.41 20.35
CA ILE A 376 14.04 -13.20 20.39
C ILE A 376 14.37 -13.77 19.00
N GLY A 377 13.38 -14.28 18.27
CA GLY A 377 13.54 -14.82 16.93
C GLY A 377 14.03 -13.75 15.96
N ALA A 378 13.45 -12.55 15.98
CA ALA A 378 13.91 -11.43 15.17
C ALA A 378 15.35 -11.01 15.49
N MET A 379 15.72 -10.96 16.78
CA MET A 379 17.11 -10.73 17.21
C MET A 379 18.05 -11.80 16.66
N THR A 380 17.65 -13.07 16.79
CA THR A 380 18.43 -14.23 16.36
C THR A 380 18.64 -14.21 14.86
N THR A 381 17.59 -13.91 14.07
CA THR A 381 17.71 -13.72 12.62
C THR A 381 18.73 -12.63 12.28
N ALA A 382 18.67 -11.49 12.95
CA ALA A 382 19.61 -10.39 12.72
C ALA A 382 21.05 -10.77 13.08
N LEU A 383 21.27 -11.46 14.19
CA LEU A 383 22.59 -11.92 14.63
C LEU A 383 23.18 -12.96 13.68
N ILE A 384 22.40 -13.95 13.25
CA ILE A 384 22.86 -14.97 12.27
C ILE A 384 23.27 -14.32 10.95
N ALA A 385 22.51 -13.32 10.49
CA ALA A 385 22.79 -12.64 9.22
C ALA A 385 23.84 -11.52 9.35
N MET A 386 24.23 -11.14 10.57
CA MET A 386 25.12 -10.01 10.83
C MET A 386 26.49 -10.12 10.14
N PRO A 387 27.16 -11.29 10.12
CA PRO A 387 28.49 -11.41 9.51
C PRO A 387 28.56 -11.05 8.03
N VAL A 388 27.45 -11.21 7.29
CA VAL A 388 27.37 -10.93 5.84
C VAL A 388 26.74 -9.57 5.50
N HIS A 389 26.22 -8.86 6.52
CA HIS A 389 25.55 -7.56 6.34
C HIS A 389 26.24 -6.41 7.07
N TYR A 390 27.00 -6.69 8.12
CA TYR A 390 27.77 -5.68 8.84
C TYR A 390 29.14 -5.49 8.17
N VAL A 391 29.48 -4.24 7.86
CA VAL A 391 30.81 -3.87 7.38
C VAL A 391 31.57 -3.22 8.55
N PRO A 392 32.59 -3.88 9.12
CA PRO A 392 33.39 -3.32 10.21
C PRO A 392 33.97 -1.96 9.83
N GLY A 393 34.00 -1.03 10.79
CA GLY A 393 34.59 0.30 10.60
C GLY A 393 33.70 1.35 9.90
N MET A 394 32.52 1.00 9.38
CA MET A 394 31.67 1.96 8.65
C MET A 394 30.88 2.92 9.56
N ALA A 395 30.40 2.46 10.72
CA ALA A 395 29.52 3.26 11.60
C ALA A 395 30.10 3.52 13.00
N PHE A 396 30.64 2.48 13.66
CA PHE A 396 31.01 2.56 15.09
C PHE A 396 32.44 2.11 15.41
N GLN A 397 33.27 1.83 14.39
CA GLN A 397 34.63 1.28 14.59
C GLN A 397 34.66 0.01 15.46
N LEU A 398 33.58 -0.78 15.45
CA LEU A 398 33.47 -2.04 16.18
C LEU A 398 33.82 -3.21 15.25
N SER A 399 34.41 -4.25 15.83
CA SER A 399 34.46 -5.56 15.18
C SER A 399 33.05 -6.16 15.09
N THR A 400 32.86 -7.16 14.21
CA THR A 400 31.57 -7.83 14.06
C THR A 400 31.09 -8.44 15.38
N ALA A 401 31.96 -9.12 16.13
CA ALA A 401 31.60 -9.73 17.41
C ALA A 401 31.21 -8.70 18.49
N GLU A 402 31.93 -7.58 18.57
CA GLU A 402 31.56 -6.49 19.49
C GLU A 402 30.22 -5.87 19.11
N PHE A 403 29.97 -5.69 17.80
CA PHE A 403 28.71 -5.17 17.30
C PHE A 403 27.54 -6.12 17.55
N GLU A 404 27.73 -7.43 17.40
CA GLU A 404 26.74 -8.46 17.74
C GLU A 404 26.33 -8.39 19.22
N ILE A 405 27.30 -8.31 20.14
CA ILE A 405 27.05 -8.20 21.58
C ILE A 405 26.33 -6.89 21.90
N ALA A 406 26.81 -5.77 21.35
CA ALA A 406 26.18 -4.46 21.54
C ALA A 406 24.75 -4.43 21.00
N PHE A 407 24.51 -5.01 19.82
CA PHE A 407 23.20 -5.13 19.20
C PHE A 407 22.26 -5.99 20.05
N ALA A 408 22.70 -7.17 20.50
CA ALA A 408 21.89 -8.04 21.34
C ALA A 408 21.50 -7.36 22.66
N ALA A 409 22.46 -6.70 23.32
CA ALA A 409 22.21 -5.95 24.54
C ALA A 409 21.22 -4.80 24.31
N ALA A 410 21.44 -3.99 23.26
CA ALA A 410 20.55 -2.89 22.90
C ALA A 410 19.13 -3.38 22.56
N TRP A 411 19.00 -4.51 21.86
CA TRP A 411 17.74 -5.12 21.50
C TRP A 411 16.94 -5.59 22.72
N LEU A 412 17.60 -6.27 23.67
CA LEU A 412 16.97 -6.71 24.92
C LEU A 412 16.51 -5.52 25.78
N VAL A 413 17.33 -4.47 25.87
CA VAL A 413 16.97 -3.22 26.55
C VAL A 413 15.76 -2.59 25.86
N LEU A 414 15.75 -2.53 24.52
CA LEU A 414 14.67 -1.94 23.75
C LEU A 414 13.34 -2.68 23.96
N ILE A 415 13.31 -4.01 23.80
CA ILE A 415 12.09 -4.81 24.02
C ILE A 415 11.59 -4.65 25.45
N SER A 416 12.49 -4.69 26.42
CA SER A 416 12.14 -4.51 27.84
C SER A 416 11.56 -3.12 28.10
N ALA A 417 12.17 -2.07 27.54
CA ALA A 417 11.69 -0.70 27.65
C ALA A 417 10.31 -0.52 27.02
N ILE A 418 10.07 -1.08 25.84
CA ILE A 418 8.75 -1.07 25.18
C ILE A 418 7.71 -1.77 26.06
N GLY A 419 8.03 -2.95 26.60
CA GLY A 419 7.14 -3.70 27.49
C GLY A 419 6.79 -2.93 28.76
N VAL A 420 7.81 -2.37 29.43
CA VAL A 420 7.64 -1.56 30.65
C VAL A 420 6.83 -0.30 30.37
N LEU A 421 7.12 0.41 29.27
CA LEU A 421 6.37 1.59 28.85
C LEU A 421 4.89 1.24 28.62
N TRP A 422 4.61 0.20 27.84
CA TRP A 422 3.25 -0.23 27.52
C TRP A 422 2.47 -0.69 28.75
N TRP A 423 3.15 -1.33 29.70
CA TRP A 423 2.57 -1.72 30.99
C TRP A 423 2.25 -0.48 31.85
N ARG A 424 3.20 0.46 31.99
CA ARG A 424 3.03 1.71 32.77
C ARG A 424 1.89 2.55 32.22
N LEU A 425 1.83 2.77 30.90
CA LEU A 425 0.75 3.52 30.24
C LEU A 425 -0.64 2.92 30.44
N GLY A 426 -0.73 1.62 30.73
CA GLY A 426 -2.01 0.93 30.95
C GLY A 426 -2.47 0.87 32.41
N HIS A 427 -1.54 0.81 33.37
CA HIS A 427 -1.88 0.60 34.79
C HIS A 427 -1.64 1.82 35.67
N ARG A 428 -0.73 2.72 35.28
CA ARG A 428 -0.36 3.93 36.04
C ARG A 428 -0.19 5.12 35.09
N PRO A 429 -1.26 5.53 34.36
CA PRO A 429 -1.17 6.67 33.48
C PRO A 429 -0.90 7.94 34.31
N ARG A 430 0.11 8.71 33.91
CA ARG A 430 0.40 10.00 34.54
C ARG A 430 -0.54 11.07 33.99
N SER A 431 -1.00 12.00 34.81
CA SER A 431 -1.70 13.19 34.33
C SER A 431 -0.80 14.41 34.44
N VAL A 432 -0.74 15.21 33.37
CA VAL A 432 -0.01 16.48 33.33
C VAL A 432 -1.00 17.59 33.05
N THR A 433 -0.96 18.67 33.83
CA THR A 433 -1.82 19.85 33.62
C THR A 433 -1.02 20.92 32.90
N ILE A 434 -1.44 21.29 31.68
CA ILE A 434 -0.80 22.35 30.88
C ILE A 434 -1.86 23.41 30.59
N LYS A 435 -1.59 24.68 30.96
CA LYS A 435 -2.51 25.82 30.75
C LYS A 435 -3.96 25.50 31.20
N GLY A 436 -4.10 24.95 32.41
CA GLY A 436 -5.40 24.58 33.00
C GLY A 436 -6.08 23.31 32.43
N HIS A 437 -5.54 22.71 31.37
CA HIS A 437 -6.08 21.49 30.78
C HIS A 437 -5.34 20.27 31.28
N LYS A 438 -6.07 19.28 31.83
CA LYS A 438 -5.51 18.02 32.32
C LYS A 438 -5.37 17.01 31.18
N PHE A 439 -4.15 16.61 30.87
CA PHE A 439 -3.82 15.59 29.88
C PHE A 439 -3.43 14.28 30.57
N THR A 440 -4.15 13.20 30.28
CA THR A 440 -3.78 11.86 30.75
C THR A 440 -2.86 11.20 29.73
N LEU A 441 -1.64 10.86 30.17
CA LEU A 441 -0.62 10.15 29.39
C LEU A 441 -0.86 8.64 29.50
N ASP A 442 -1.89 8.17 28.80
CA ASP A 442 -2.25 6.76 28.71
C ASP A 442 -1.86 6.14 27.35
N ARG A 443 -2.26 4.88 27.11
CA ARG A 443 -2.04 4.20 25.84
C ARG A 443 -2.71 4.91 24.66
N GLU A 444 -3.87 5.52 24.87
CA GLU A 444 -4.57 6.22 23.80
C GLU A 444 -3.80 7.47 23.38
N TRP A 445 -3.33 8.27 24.35
CA TRP A 445 -2.48 9.42 24.11
C TRP A 445 -1.20 9.03 23.38
N PHE A 446 -0.51 7.98 23.85
CA PHE A 446 0.72 7.49 23.23
C PHE A 446 0.48 7.02 21.79
N CYS A 447 -0.53 6.19 21.56
CA CYS A 447 -0.88 5.75 20.21
C CYS A 447 -1.38 6.90 19.30
N ARG A 448 -1.88 8.00 19.86
CA ARG A 448 -2.34 9.17 19.09
C ARG A 448 -1.17 10.00 18.57
N TRP A 449 -0.10 10.14 19.35
CA TRP A 449 1.03 11.02 19.06
C TRP A 449 2.30 10.32 18.58
N PHE A 450 2.56 9.08 18.98
CA PHE A 450 3.78 8.36 18.58
C PHE A 450 3.52 7.29 17.54
N LEU A 451 2.40 6.57 17.65
CA LEU A 451 2.02 5.50 16.72
C LEU A 451 0.85 5.92 15.81
N GLY A 452 0.51 7.21 15.81
CA GLY A 452 -0.75 7.71 15.29
C GLY A 452 -0.62 8.41 13.95
N ARG A 453 -1.72 8.35 13.18
CA ARG A 453 -1.87 9.06 11.90
C ARG A 453 -1.44 10.53 11.91
N ARG A 454 -1.58 11.25 13.02
CA ARG A 454 -1.24 12.69 13.06
C ARG A 454 0.24 12.88 12.76
N THR A 455 1.12 12.31 13.56
CA THR A 455 2.56 12.49 13.42
C THR A 455 3.08 11.89 12.12
N TRP A 456 2.71 10.64 11.83
CA TRP A 456 3.24 9.95 10.67
C TRP A 456 2.73 10.51 9.34
N LEU A 457 1.44 10.85 9.23
CA LEU A 457 0.93 11.43 7.98
C LEU A 457 1.28 12.90 7.85
N THR A 458 1.42 13.67 8.94
CA THR A 458 1.92 15.05 8.85
C THR A 458 3.38 15.04 8.42
N LEU A 459 4.22 14.18 8.99
CA LEU A 459 5.60 14.03 8.53
C LEU A 459 5.63 13.60 7.06
N GLY A 460 4.87 12.56 6.70
CA GLY A 460 4.77 12.12 5.31
C GLY A 460 4.31 13.22 4.36
N ALA A 461 3.31 14.01 4.71
CA ALA A 461 2.82 15.12 3.89
C ALA A 461 3.85 16.25 3.74
N MET A 462 4.61 16.55 4.80
CA MET A 462 5.68 17.55 4.74
C MET A 462 6.83 17.14 3.82
N PHE A 463 7.17 15.86 3.77
CA PHE A 463 8.31 15.38 2.98
C PHE A 463 7.93 14.93 1.57
N HIS A 464 6.77 14.30 1.38
CA HIS A 464 6.29 13.85 0.07
C HIS A 464 5.45 14.90 -0.67
N GLY A 465 4.91 15.92 0.00
CA GLY A 465 4.12 16.97 -0.66
C GLY A 465 4.96 17.99 -1.45
N ASN A 466 6.30 17.91 -1.36
CA ASN A 466 7.27 18.78 -2.03
C ASN A 466 8.09 18.05 -3.11
N LEU A 467 7.77 16.77 -3.36
CA LEU A 467 8.28 15.97 -4.48
C LEU A 467 7.19 15.94 -5.56
#